data_AF-A0A536YSF2-F1
#
_entry.id   AF-A0A536YSF2-F1
#
_cell.length_a   1.000
_cell.length_b   1.000
_cell.length_c   1.000
_cell.angle_alpha   90.00
_cell.angle_beta   90.00
_cell.angle_gamma   90.00
#
_symmetry.space_group_name_H-M   'P 1'
#
loop_
_entity.id
_entity.type
_entity.pdbx_description
1 polymer ?
#
loop_
_entity_poly.entity_id
_entity_poly.type
_entity_poly.pdbx_seq_one_letter_code
_entity_poly.pdbx_strand_id
1 'polypeptide(L)' 'MTTLFWKDALASLPPSVQRRHAASFEAAERLEALLDLGIEAWGSVKHALAKICQAAARAMRGMARILDGAAHRLLPMR' A
#
# COMPACT_ATOMS: atom_id res chain seq x y z
N MET A 1 10.52 4.54 -13.66
CA MET A 1 11.92 4.60 -14.11
C MET A 1 12.64 3.50 -13.36
N THR A 2 12.89 2.34 -13.97
CA THR A 2 13.76 1.32 -13.35
C THR A 2 15.19 1.80 -13.46
N THR A 3 15.74 2.26 -12.35
CA THR A 3 17.12 2.72 -12.25
C THR A 3 18.06 1.52 -12.28
N LEU A 4 19.03 1.51 -13.19
CA LEU A 4 20.08 0.46 -13.26
C LEU A 4 21.16 0.65 -12.19
N PHE A 5 20.76 1.11 -11.01
CA PHE A 5 21.69 1.59 -9.98
C PHE A 5 22.66 0.50 -9.54
N TRP A 6 22.18 -0.73 -9.27
CA TRP A 6 23.07 -1.81 -8.82
C TRP A 6 23.96 -2.32 -9.94
N LYS A 7 23.48 -2.31 -11.18
CA LYS A 7 24.31 -2.62 -12.35
C LYS A 7 25.41 -1.59 -12.57
N ASP A 8 25.10 -0.30 -12.47
CA ASP A 8 26.07 0.78 -12.62
C ASP A 8 27.07 0.82 -11.45
N ALA A 9 26.58 0.55 -10.23
CA ALA A 9 27.43 0.40 -9.05
C ALA A 9 28.42 -0.76 -9.19
N LEU A 10 27.96 -1.92 -9.71
CA LEU A 10 28.83 -3.06 -10.00
C LEU A 10 29.89 -2.69 -11.06
N ALA A 11 29.50 -1.99 -12.12
CA ALA A 11 30.41 -1.58 -13.20
C ALA A 11 31.52 -0.62 -12.72
N SER A 12 31.25 0.18 -11.68
CA SER A 12 32.22 1.10 -11.08
C SER A 12 33.32 0.43 -10.24
N LEU A 13 33.13 -0.84 -9.85
CA LEU A 13 34.06 -1.56 -8.97
C LEU A 13 35.22 -2.22 -9.73
N PRO A 14 36.35 -2.53 -9.08
CA PRO A 14 37.43 -3.29 -9.70
C PRO A 14 36.98 -4.69 -10.18
N PRO A 15 37.54 -5.23 -11.29
CA PRO A 15 37.09 -6.48 -11.89
C PRO A 15 37.12 -7.72 -10.97
N SER A 16 38.04 -7.72 -9.99
CA SER A 16 38.14 -8.77 -8.97
C SER A 16 36.96 -8.76 -8.00
N VAL A 17 36.49 -7.57 -7.63
CA VAL A 17 35.32 -7.35 -6.75
C VAL A 17 34.04 -7.61 -7.54
N GLN A 18 33.99 -7.21 -8.81
CA GLN A 18 32.85 -7.48 -9.70
C GLN A 18 32.52 -8.97 -9.75
N ARG A 19 33.50 -9.83 -10.08
CA ARG A 19 33.27 -11.28 -10.18
C ARG A 19 32.78 -11.90 -8.87
N ARG A 20 33.27 -11.38 -7.74
CA ARG A 20 32.90 -11.89 -6.41
C ARG A 20 31.48 -11.50 -6.00
N HIS A 21 30.99 -10.33 -6.44
CA HIS A 21 29.73 -9.77 -5.97
C HIS A 21 28.65 -9.64 -7.05
N ALA A 22 28.94 -10.00 -8.31
CA ALA A 22 28.00 -9.88 -9.43
C ALA A 22 26.62 -10.48 -9.12
N ALA A 23 26.59 -11.69 -8.55
CA ALA A 23 25.34 -12.35 -8.18
C ALA A 23 24.54 -11.60 -7.10
N SER A 24 25.22 -10.98 -6.13
CA SER A 24 24.58 -10.19 -5.08
C SER A 24 23.99 -8.89 -5.61
N PHE A 25 24.70 -8.20 -6.51
CA PHE A 25 24.21 -6.98 -7.15
C PHE A 25 23.05 -7.27 -8.11
N GLU A 26 23.08 -8.39 -8.85
CA GLU A 26 21.95 -8.81 -9.67
C GLU A 26 20.71 -9.15 -8.83
N ALA A 27 20.89 -9.81 -7.68
CA ALA A 27 19.81 -10.06 -6.75
C ALA A 27 19.23 -8.77 -6.17
N ALA A 28 20.08 -7.79 -5.85
CA ALA A 28 19.66 -6.47 -5.36
C ALA A 28 18.81 -5.72 -6.39
N GLU A 29 19.22 -5.74 -7.67
CA GLU A 29 18.47 -5.14 -8.78
C GLU A 29 17.06 -5.75 -8.92
N ARG A 30 16.94 -7.08 -8.80
CA ARG A 30 15.64 -7.77 -8.85
C ARG A 30 14.79 -7.48 -7.61
N LEU A 31 15.41 -7.37 -6.44
CA LEU A 31 14.73 -7.05 -5.20
C LEU A 31 14.15 -5.63 -5.23
N GLU A 32 14.89 -4.65 -5.76
CA GLU A 32 14.43 -3.27 -5.92
C GLU A 32 13.14 -3.22 -6.77
N ALA A 33 13.12 -3.92 -7.91
CA ALA A 33 11.93 -4.01 -8.74
C ALA A 33 10.74 -4.66 -8.02
N LEU A 34 10.98 -5.68 -7.19
CA LEU A 34 9.92 -6.33 -6.40
C LEU A 34 9.43 -5.43 -5.25
N LEU A 35 10.31 -4.66 -4.63
CA LEU A 35 9.97 -3.71 -3.57
C LEU A 35 9.10 -2.57 -4.11
N ASP A 36 9.45 -2.00 -5.27
CA ASP A 36 8.63 -0.98 -5.92
C ASP A 36 7.22 -1.48 -6.21
N LEU A 37 7.10 -2.68 -6.79
CA LEU A 37 5.81 -3.33 -7.03
C LEU A 37 5.05 -3.55 -5.72
N GLY A 38 5.74 -4.00 -4.68
CA GLY A 38 5.16 -4.24 -3.36
C GLY A 38 4.62 -2.95 -2.72
N ILE A 39 5.36 -1.85 -2.83
CA ILE A 39 4.96 -0.53 -2.32
C ILE A 39 3.73 -0.01 -3.07
N GLU A 40 3.71 -0.13 -4.40
CA GLU A 40 2.58 0.29 -5.22
C GLU A 40 1.31 -0.51 -4.92
N ALA A 41 1.46 -1.84 -4.80
CA ALA A 41 0.36 -2.73 -4.41
C ALA A 41 -0.15 -2.39 -3.00
N TRP A 42 0.75 -2.11 -2.06
CA TRP A 42 0.39 -1.73 -0.69
C TRP A 42 -0.37 -0.41 -0.61
N GLY A 43 0.01 0.58 -1.43
CA GLY A 43 -0.74 1.83 -1.58
C GLY A 43 -2.18 1.58 -2.04
N SER A 44 -2.34 0.71 -3.03
CA SER A 44 -3.66 0.32 -3.56
C SER A 44 -4.52 -0.38 -2.50
N VAL A 45 -3.93 -1.31 -1.74
CA VAL A 45 -4.61 -2.04 -0.65
C VAL A 45 -5.07 -1.07 0.44
N LYS A 46 -4.19 -0.17 0.90
CA LYS A 46 -4.55 0.85 1.89
C LYS A 46 -5.71 1.73 1.42
N HIS A 47 -5.68 2.14 0.15
CA HIS A 47 -6.73 2.97 -0.42
C HIS A 47 -8.08 2.23 -0.50
N ALA A 48 -8.06 0.96 -0.90
CA ALA A 48 -9.26 0.12 -0.93
C ALA A 48 -9.83 -0.09 0.49
N LEU A 49 -8.96 -0.40 1.46
CA LEU A 49 -9.36 -0.56 2.85
C LEU A 49 -9.99 0.72 3.42
N ALA A 50 -9.39 1.88 3.15
CA ALA A 50 -9.94 3.17 3.58
C ALA A 50 -11.34 3.41 3.00
N LYS A 51 -11.57 3.08 1.72
CA LYS A 51 -12.91 3.18 1.10
C LYS A 51 -13.92 2.27 1.78
N ILE A 52 -13.55 1.03 2.09
CA ILE A 52 -14.42 0.07 2.79
C ILE A 52 -14.79 0.60 4.18
N CYS A 53 -13.82 1.04 4.97
CA CYS A 53 -14.07 1.63 6.29
C CYS A 53 -14.98 2.86 6.20
N GLN A 54 -14.77 3.72 5.20
CA GLN A 54 -15.60 4.91 5.00
C GLN A 54 -17.04 4.55 4.60
N ALA A 55 -17.22 3.52 3.77
CA ALA A 55 -18.54 3.00 3.41
C ALA A 55 -19.26 2.41 4.62
N ALA A 56 -18.57 1.60 5.42
CA ALA A 56 -19.11 1.03 6.66
C ALA A 56 -19.52 2.14 7.66
N ALA A 57 -18.68 3.16 7.84
CA ALA A 57 -19.00 4.31 8.70
C ALA A 57 -20.23 5.08 8.22
N ARG A 58 -20.39 5.26 6.90
CA ARG A 58 -21.59 5.90 6.32
C ARG A 58 -22.84 5.05 6.55
N ALA A 59 -22.75 3.73 6.36
CA ALA A 59 -23.86 2.82 6.60
C ALA A 59 -24.31 2.84 8.07
N MET A 60 -23.36 2.76 9.01
CA MET A 60 -23.65 2.84 10.45
C MET A 60 -24.31 4.17 10.83
N ARG A 61 -23.84 5.30 10.29
CA ARG A 61 -24.47 6.61 10.52
C ARG A 61 -25.87 6.68 9.92
N GLY A 62 -26.09 6.10 8.74
CA GLY A 62 -27.42 6.01 8.13
C GLY A 62 -28.39 5.24 9.02
N MET A 63 -27.97 4.06 9.49
CA MET A 63 -28.77 3.25 10.41
C MET A 63 -29.06 3.95 11.73
N ALA A 64 -28.06 4.62 12.31
CA ALA A 64 -28.24 5.39 13.54
C ALA A 64 -29.30 6.49 13.37
N ARG A 65 -29.31 7.22 12.25
CA ARG A 65 -30.34 8.24 11.96
C ARG A 65 -31.72 7.65 11.77
N ILE A 66 -31.83 6.49 11.12
CA ILE A 66 -33.10 5.80 10.93
C ILE A 66 -33.65 5.36 12.29
N LEU A 67 -32.80 4.78 13.14
CA LEU A 67 -33.16 4.38 14.49
C LEU A 67 -33.57 5.58 15.36
N ASP A 68 -32.82 6.68 15.31
CA ASP A 68 -33.13 7.91 16.05
C ASP A 68 -34.44 8.54 15.57
N GLY A 69 -34.68 8.58 14.26
CA GLY A 69 -35.95 9.04 13.70
C GLY A 69 -37.13 8.14 14.04
N ALA A 70 -36.93 6.82 14.10
CA ALA A 70 -37.94 5.87 14.55
C ALA A 70 -38.24 6.03 16.06
N ALA A 71 -37.20 6.22 16.88
CA ALA A 71 -37.33 6.48 18.30
C ALA A 71 -38.12 7.77 18.57
N HIS A 72 -37.83 8.86 17.86
CA HIS A 72 -38.58 10.12 17.95
C HIS A 72 -40.05 9.99 17.52
N ARG A 73 -40.36 9.08 16.59
CA ARG A 73 -41.75 8.81 16.17
C ARG A 73 -42.51 7.93 17.15
N LEU A 74 -41.83 7.01 17.81
CA LEU A 74 -42.42 6.07 18.79
C LEU A 74 -42.54 6.69 20.19
N LEU A 75 -41.63 7.59 20.54
CA LEU A 75 -41.64 8.37 21.77
C LEU A 75 -41.69 9.85 21.39
N PRO A 76 -42.88 10.40 21.07
CA PRO A 76 -43.03 11.84 21.06
C PRO A 76 -42.79 12.30 22.50
N MET A 77 -41.57 12.80 22.77
CA MET A 77 -41.26 13.45 24.04
C MET A 77 -42.32 14.52 24.27
N ARG A 78 -43.14 14.28 25.30
CA ARG A 78 -44.13 15.22 25.83
C ARG A 78 -43.43 16.43 26.42
#